data_AF-A0A395LW84-F1
#
_entry.id   AF-A0A395LW84-F1
#
_cell.length_a   1.000
_cell.length_b   1.000
_cell.length_c   1.000
_cell.angle_alpha   90.00
_cell.angle_beta   90.00
_cell.angle_gamma   90.00
#
_symmetry.space_group_name_H-M   'P 1'
#
loop_
_entity.id
_entity.type
_entity.pdbx_description
1 polymer ?
#
loop_
_entity_poly.entity_id
_entity_poly.type
_entity_poly.pdbx_seq_one_letter_code
_entity_poly.pdbx_strand_id
1 'polypeptide(L)' 'MQKTYWLLFIFFFHAGLATAQSDSAFIRANYQKREYRIPMRDGVRLFTIVYTPKDASPERTYPILMHRTCYSIAPY' A
#
# COMPACT_ATOMS: atom_id res chain seq x y z
N MET A 1 -1.62 48.20 -0.49
CA MET A 1 -0.75 47.15 0.07
C MET A 1 -1.50 46.00 0.76
N GLN A 2 -2.80 46.10 1.08
CA GLN A 2 -3.53 45.00 1.76
C GLN A 2 -3.88 43.77 0.89
N LYS A 3 -4.08 43.95 -0.43
CA LYS A 3 -4.47 42.86 -1.34
C LYS A 3 -3.35 41.82 -1.58
N THR A 4 -2.10 42.20 -1.39
CA THR A 4 -0.93 41.32 -1.56
C THR A 4 -0.83 40.28 -0.43
N TYR A 5 -1.28 40.63 0.78
CA TYR A 5 -1.32 39.70 1.91
C TYR A 5 -2.41 38.63 1.76
N TRP A 6 -3.53 38.96 1.10
CA TRP A 6 -4.58 37.99 0.77
C TRP A 6 -4.11 36.93 -0.25
N LEU A 7 -3.32 37.33 -1.25
CA LEU A 7 -2.72 36.40 -2.21
C LEU A 7 -1.68 35.47 -1.56
N LEU A 8 -0.88 35.99 -0.63
CA LEU A 8 0.06 35.18 0.16
C LEU A 8 -0.66 34.20 1.11
N PHE A 9 -1.81 34.60 1.68
CA PHE A 9 -2.62 33.73 2.53
C PHE A 9 -3.24 32.56 1.76
N ILE A 10 -3.70 32.79 0.52
CA ILE A 10 -4.23 31.75 -0.38
C ILE A 10 -3.13 30.76 -0.82
N PHE A 11 -1.90 31.25 -1.04
CA PHE A 11 -0.76 30.40 -1.39
C PHE A 11 -0.33 29.50 -0.23
N PHE A 12 -0.38 30.01 1.01
CA PHE A 12 -0.08 29.22 2.21
C PHE A 12 -1.17 28.17 2.52
N PHE A 13 -2.43 28.44 2.14
CA PHE A 13 -3.54 27.49 2.35
C PHE A 13 -3.55 26.33 1.34
N HIS A 14 -2.98 26.49 0.13
CA HIS A 14 -2.88 25.42 -0.87
C HIS A 14 -1.80 24.37 -0.57
N ALA A 15 -0.77 24.70 0.21
CA ALA A 15 0.32 23.78 0.52
C ALA A 15 -0.06 22.69 1.55
N GLY A 16 -1.19 22.84 2.25
CA GLY A 16 -1.63 21.92 3.32
C GLY A 16 -2.48 20.72 2.88
N LEU A 17 -2.82 20.58 1.60
CA LEU A 17 -3.83 19.60 1.12
C LEU A 17 -3.29 18.36 0.42
N ALA A 18 -1.97 18.12 0.41
CA ALA A 18 -1.38 17.17 -0.53
C ALA A 18 -0.56 16.02 0.08
N THR A 19 -1.11 15.15 0.94
CA THR A 19 -0.44 13.86 1.29
C THR A 19 -1.37 12.72 1.74
N ALA A 20 -2.45 12.38 1.01
CA ALA A 20 -3.33 11.25 1.40
C ALA A 20 -3.22 10.00 0.51
N GLN A 21 -2.35 9.98 -0.51
CA GLN A 21 -2.31 8.91 -1.52
C GLN A 21 -0.95 8.18 -1.60
N SER A 22 -0.17 8.19 -0.51
CA SER A 22 1.16 7.57 -0.45
C SER A 22 1.12 6.04 -0.51
N ASP A 23 0.10 5.42 0.08
CA ASP A 23 0.19 4.00 0.46
C ASP A 23 0.16 3.07 -0.77
N SER A 24 -0.73 3.34 -1.73
CA SER A 24 -0.82 2.56 -2.97
C SER A 24 0.39 2.69 -3.89
N ALA A 25 0.98 3.88 -3.95
CA ALA A 25 2.14 4.14 -4.78
C ALA A 25 3.39 3.49 -4.17
N PHE A 26 3.53 3.59 -2.84
CA PHE A 26 4.62 2.97 -2.09
C PHE A 26 4.59 1.45 -2.23
N ILE A 27 3.42 0.81 -2.08
CA ILE A 27 3.32 -0.65 -2.18
C ILE A 27 3.68 -1.13 -3.59
N ARG A 28 3.17 -0.48 -4.65
CA ARG A 28 3.53 -0.83 -6.03
C ARG A 28 5.02 -0.63 -6.34
N ALA A 29 5.63 0.40 -5.78
CA ALA A 29 7.04 0.69 -5.97
C ALA A 29 7.95 -0.34 -5.26
N ASN A 30 7.61 -0.73 -4.03
CA ASN A 30 8.52 -1.47 -3.15
C ASN A 30 8.20 -2.97 -3.02
N TYR A 31 7.00 -3.41 -3.37
CA TYR A 31 6.57 -4.81 -3.22
C TYR A 31 6.22 -5.44 -4.57
N GLN A 32 6.44 -6.76 -4.64
CA GLN A 32 5.91 -7.60 -5.68
C GLN A 32 4.63 -8.28 -5.19
N LYS A 33 3.51 -8.03 -5.87
CA LYS A 33 2.24 -8.71 -5.63
C LYS A 33 2.21 -10.04 -6.39
N ARG A 34 1.85 -11.12 -5.70
CA ARG A 34 1.61 -12.44 -6.31
C ARG A 34 0.29 -13.03 -5.81
N GLU A 35 -0.40 -13.73 -6.68
CA GLU A 35 -1.69 -14.36 -6.38
C GLU A 35 -1.55 -15.88 -6.43
N TYR A 36 -2.11 -16.54 -5.41
CA TYR A 36 -2.02 -17.97 -5.23
C TYR A 36 -3.38 -18.57 -4.92
N ARG A 37 -3.52 -19.86 -5.23
CA ARG A 37 -4.63 -20.70 -4.79
C ARG A 37 -4.07 -21.81 -3.90
N ILE A 38 -4.07 -21.58 -2.58
CA ILE A 38 -3.45 -22.48 -1.61
C ILE A 38 -4.40 -23.65 -1.34
N PRO A 39 -3.99 -24.91 -1.60
CA PRO A 39 -4.80 -26.07 -1.28
C PRO A 39 -4.82 -26.30 0.23
N MET A 40 -6.01 -26.54 0.76
CA MET A 40 -6.26 -26.90 2.15
C MET A 40 -6.30 -28.43 2.30
N ARG A 41 -6.34 -28.91 3.54
CA ARG A 41 -6.40 -30.35 3.86
C ARG A 41 -7.60 -31.07 3.26
N ASP A 42 -8.71 -30.37 3.10
CA ASP A 42 -9.97 -30.87 2.55
C ASP A 42 -10.05 -30.76 1.01
N GLY A 43 -8.98 -30.30 0.34
CA GLY A 43 -8.92 -30.12 -1.10
C GLY A 43 -9.49 -28.79 -1.61
N VAL A 44 -10.10 -27.96 -0.74
CA VAL A 44 -10.53 -26.61 -1.11
C VAL A 44 -9.32 -25.72 -1.36
N ARG A 45 -9.44 -24.76 -2.29
CA ARG A 45 -8.37 -23.82 -2.61
C ARG A 45 -8.73 -22.41 -2.19
N LEU A 46 -7.94 -21.81 -1.29
CA LEU A 46 -8.14 -20.43 -0.84
C LEU A 46 -7.38 -19.45 -1.74
N PHE A 47 -8.04 -18.38 -2.14
CA PHE A 47 -7.38 -17.25 -2.79
C PHE A 47 -6.48 -16.53 -1.78
N THR A 48 -5.24 -16.24 -2.17
CA THR A 48 -4.27 -15.59 -1.29
C THR A 48 -3.40 -14.63 -2.10
N ILE A 49 -3.29 -13.40 -1.63
CA ILE A 49 -2.37 -12.40 -2.18
C ILE A 49 -1.16 -12.30 -1.25
N VAL A 50 0.03 -12.38 -1.81
CA VAL A 50 1.30 -12.20 -1.09
C VAL A 50 2.01 -10.97 -1.63
N TYR A 51 2.42 -10.08 -0.72
CA TYR A 51 3.28 -8.94 -1.01
C TYR A 51 4.68 -9.23 -0.49
N THR A 52 5.63 -9.42 -1.40
CA THR A 52 7.04 -9.64 -1.05
C THR A 52 7.83 -8.37 -1.31
N PRO A 53 8.64 -7.85 -0.36
CA PRO A 53 9.55 -6.74 -0.63
C PRO A 53 10.45 -7.07 -1.83
N LYS A 54 10.62 -6.12 -2.76
CA LYS A 54 11.46 -6.33 -3.96
C LYS A 54 12.95 -6.51 -3.64
N ASP A 55 13.37 -6.06 -2.47
CA ASP A 55 14.74 -6.20 -1.96
C ASP A 55 14.95 -7.46 -1.10
N ALA A 56 13.94 -8.34 -1.00
CA ALA A 56 14.08 -9.61 -0.32
C ALA A 56 15.05 -10.51 -1.09
N SER A 57 16.06 -11.02 -0.38
CA SER A 57 17.08 -11.93 -0.90
C SER A 57 17.41 -13.01 0.14
N PRO A 58 18.19 -14.05 -0.21
CA PRO A 58 18.67 -15.02 0.78
C PRO A 58 19.41 -14.39 1.97
N GLU A 59 20.09 -13.26 1.76
CA GLU A 59 20.82 -12.51 2.79
C GLU A 59 19.92 -11.53 3.57
N ARG A 60 18.77 -11.15 2.99
CA ARG A 60 17.83 -10.19 3.56
C ARG A 60 16.42 -10.78 3.63
N THR A 61 16.16 -11.47 4.73
CA THR A 61 14.88 -12.14 5.00
C THR A 61 13.95 -11.28 5.84
N TYR A 62 12.65 -11.40 5.60
CA TYR A 62 11.60 -10.71 6.37
C TYR A 62 10.65 -11.73 7.00
N PRO A 63 10.10 -11.45 8.19
CA PRO A 63 9.04 -12.27 8.77
C PRO A 63 7.76 -12.17 7.93
N ILE A 64 6.92 -13.20 8.01
CA ILE A 64 5.61 -13.21 7.36
C ILE A 64 4.57 -12.66 8.34
N LEU A 65 3.88 -11.61 7.93
CA LEU A 65 2.64 -11.15 8.56
C LEU A 65 1.45 -11.69 7.76
N MET A 66 0.58 -12.46 8.42
CA MET A 66 -0.58 -13.07 7.77
C MET A 66 -1.88 -12.52 8.37
N HIS A 67 -2.79 -12.11 7.50
CA HIS A 67 -4.17 -11.76 7.86
C HIS A 67 -5.13 -12.56 6.99
N ARG A 68 -6.11 -13.20 7.63
CA ARG A 68 -7.21 -13.91 6.94
C ARG A 68 -8.48 -13.10 7.13
N THR A 69 -9.21 -12.89 6.05
CA THR A 69 -10.43 -12.06 6.05
C THR A 69 -11.54 -12.71 5.25
N CYS A 70 -12.78 -12.52 5.70
CA CYS A 70 -13.99 -12.89 4.97
C CYS A 70 -14.54 -11.73 4.12
N TYR A 71 -13.90 -10.55 4.14
CA TYR A 71 -14.40 -9.29 3.57
C TYR A 71 -13.73 -8.90 2.25
N SER A 72 -13.46 -9.88 1.37
CA SER A 72 -12.65 -9.68 0.16
C SER A 72 -11.27 -9.08 0.47
N ILE A 73 -10.44 -8.91 -0.55
CA ILE A 73 -9.17 -8.18 -0.45
C ILE A 73 -9.25 -7.05 -1.48
N ALA A 74 -9.34 -5.81 -1.00
CA ALA A 74 -9.21 -4.64 -1.85
C ALA A 74 -7.75 -4.50 -2.33
N PRO A 75 -7.52 -3.99 -3.56
CA PRO A 75 -6.17 -3.68 -4.01
C PRO A 75 -5.59 -2.55 -3.14
N TYR A 76 -4.32 -2.71 -2.76
CA TYR A 76 -3.50 -1.63 -2.21
C TYR A 76 -2.74 -0.96 -3.35
#